data_AF-A0A8R2R4H3-F1
#
_entry.id   AF-A0A8R2R4H3-F1
#
_cell.length_a   1.000
_cell.length_b   1.000
_cell.length_c   1.000
_cell.angle_alpha   90.00
_cell.angle_beta   90.00
_cell.angle_gamma   90.00
#
_symmetry.space_group_name_H-M   'P 1'
#
loop_
_entity.id
_entity.type
_entity.pdbx_description
1 polymer ?
#
loop_
_entity_poly.entity_id
_entity_poly.type
_entity_poly.pdbx_seq_one_letter_code
_entity_poly.pdbx_strand_id
1 'polypeptide(L)'
;MQDTIMHDSTSAANKAAVAVFTKGRKRTRQPENWKQTKSKILRNSGKSYINSKNTITKARQLKPPCKDTCRLRCFTKINSVQRQNIFDTYWGIGDIHNQRSFIWSCLTNIEPKYKYTNALAPRNCNKAFHFIVNGNPIRVCKVFFLNILDISDRVVRTVRSKTDEHGVLKTDFRGMTCNRKSDEVLISDIKEFINSIPRTDSHYRRQSSIREYIDGSKTIVDLFRDFEEVQNKKISLLENLMIKVTKNNPFSFFIKESYKQQNFSEVYVRNRRTKMLPLNQLTLVKAYTGKQELSENKKKIYAS
;
A
#
# COMPACT_ATOMS: atom_id res chain seq x y z
N MET A 1 -1.06 -75.32 23.58
CA MET A 1 -1.93 -74.41 22.84
C MET A 1 -1.07 -73.76 21.77
N GLN A 2 -1.31 -74.15 20.52
CA GLN A 2 -0.62 -73.63 19.34
C GLN A 2 -1.03 -72.18 19.12
N ASP A 3 -0.06 -71.28 18.92
CA ASP A 3 -0.31 -69.98 18.32
C ASP A 3 0.59 -69.79 17.09
N THR A 4 -0.05 -70.15 15.98
CA THR A 4 0.08 -69.76 14.57
C THR A 4 1.06 -68.62 14.24
N ILE A 5 2.09 -68.95 13.45
CA ILE A 5 2.88 -68.00 12.66
C ILE A 5 2.09 -67.69 11.39
N MET A 6 1.50 -66.51 11.32
CA MET A 6 0.93 -65.96 10.07
C MET A 6 2.05 -65.27 9.28
N HIS A 7 2.36 -65.83 8.11
CA HIS A 7 3.06 -65.12 7.05
C HIS A 7 2.14 -64.00 6.54
N ASP A 8 2.62 -62.76 6.55
CA ASP A 8 2.00 -61.70 5.78
C ASP A 8 3.00 -61.05 4.83
N SER A 9 2.60 -61.03 3.57
CA SER A 9 3.43 -60.76 2.40
C SER A 9 3.56 -59.26 2.23
N THR A 10 4.79 -58.75 2.30
CA THR A 10 5.08 -57.33 2.04
C THR A 10 4.96 -57.05 0.54
N SER A 11 3.78 -56.59 0.13
CA SER A 11 3.55 -56.00 -1.19
C SER A 11 4.28 -54.67 -1.30
N ALA A 12 5.43 -54.69 -1.98
CA ALA A 12 6.18 -53.52 -2.38
C ALA A 12 5.46 -52.78 -3.51
N ALA A 13 4.51 -51.91 -3.15
CA ALA A 13 3.91 -50.97 -4.09
C ALA A 13 4.82 -49.74 -4.24
N ASN A 14 5.43 -49.64 -5.43
CA ASN A 14 6.27 -48.55 -5.91
C ASN A 14 5.70 -47.16 -5.62
N LYS A 15 6.25 -46.48 -4.59
CA LYS A 15 6.17 -45.02 -4.50
C LYS A 15 7.12 -44.43 -5.53
N ALA A 16 6.58 -44.00 -6.66
CA ALA A 16 7.31 -43.16 -7.61
C ALA A 16 7.90 -41.95 -6.84
N ALA A 17 9.22 -41.96 -6.68
CA ALA A 17 9.95 -40.87 -6.05
C ALA A 17 9.81 -39.63 -6.94
N VAL A 18 8.92 -38.71 -6.55
CA VAL A 18 8.83 -37.38 -7.13
C VAL A 18 10.18 -36.71 -6.87
N ALA A 19 10.97 -36.54 -7.93
CA ALA A 19 12.27 -35.89 -7.85
C ALA A 19 12.10 -34.47 -7.29
N VAL A 20 12.56 -34.26 -6.06
CA VAL A 20 12.57 -32.94 -5.42
C VAL A 20 13.73 -32.15 -6.02
N PHE A 21 13.46 -31.37 -7.06
CA PHE A 21 14.48 -30.52 -7.66
C PHE A 21 14.82 -29.36 -6.72
N THR A 22 16.05 -29.34 -6.22
CA THR A 22 16.55 -28.25 -5.36
C THR A 22 16.81 -27.02 -6.23
N LYS A 23 15.99 -25.97 -6.02
CA LYS A 23 16.21 -24.67 -6.68
C LYS A 23 17.59 -24.13 -6.30
N GLY A 24 18.39 -23.72 -7.28
CA GLY A 24 19.69 -23.09 -7.04
C GLY A 24 19.59 -21.92 -6.06
N ARG A 25 20.58 -21.79 -5.17
CA ARG A 25 20.60 -20.81 -4.07
C ARG A 25 20.52 -19.38 -4.62
N LYS A 26 19.42 -18.67 -4.37
CA LYS A 26 19.33 -17.22 -4.63
C LYS A 26 20.33 -16.50 -3.72
N ARG A 27 21.01 -15.47 -4.23
CA ARG A 27 21.90 -14.63 -3.41
C ARG A 27 21.11 -14.06 -2.23
N THR A 28 21.67 -14.15 -1.03
CA THR A 28 21.08 -13.54 0.18
C THR A 28 21.02 -12.02 -0.01
N ARG A 29 19.83 -11.44 0.18
CA ARG A 29 19.71 -9.97 0.22
C ARG A 29 20.36 -9.46 1.51
N GLN A 30 21.20 -8.44 1.38
CA GLN A 30 21.80 -7.71 2.50
C GLN A 30 21.40 -6.23 2.40
N PRO A 31 20.16 -5.85 2.77
CA PRO A 31 19.66 -4.48 2.63
C PRO A 31 20.45 -3.43 3.41
N GLU A 32 21.02 -3.82 4.55
CA GLU A 32 21.93 -3.02 5.37
C GLU A 32 23.18 -2.59 4.60
N ASN A 33 23.61 -3.41 3.64
CA ASN A 33 24.79 -3.14 2.85
C ASN A 33 24.53 -2.26 1.62
N TRP A 34 23.27 -1.97 1.32
CA TRP A 34 22.94 -1.10 0.20
C TRP A 34 23.43 0.32 0.44
N LYS A 35 24.07 0.91 -0.58
CA LYS A 35 24.63 2.27 -0.53
C LYS A 35 23.61 3.31 -0.04
N GLN A 36 22.36 3.19 -0.47
CA GLN A 36 21.26 4.09 -0.06
C GLN A 36 20.88 3.91 1.41
N THR A 37 20.81 2.67 1.90
CA THR A 37 20.52 2.36 3.31
C THR A 37 21.61 2.91 4.22
N LYS A 38 22.90 2.63 3.90
CA LYS A 38 24.04 3.18 4.66
C LYS A 38 24.01 4.71 4.69
N SER A 39 23.80 5.34 3.54
CA SER A 39 23.75 6.81 3.42
C SER A 39 22.57 7.40 4.21
N LYS A 40 21.41 6.74 4.21
CA LYS A 40 20.24 7.15 5.01
C LYS A 40 20.56 7.10 6.51
N ILE A 41 21.17 6.01 6.99
CA ILE A 41 21.56 5.83 8.40
C ILE A 41 22.57 6.90 8.82
N LEU A 42 23.62 7.11 8.02
CA LEU A 42 24.64 8.13 8.30
C LEU A 42 24.04 9.54 8.31
N ARG A 43 23.19 9.86 7.32
CA ARG A 43 22.51 11.17 7.26
C ARG A 43 21.62 11.42 8.46
N ASN A 44 20.83 10.42 8.88
CA ASN A 44 19.91 10.58 10.00
C ASN A 44 20.65 10.62 11.35
N SER A 45 21.83 10.00 11.45
CA SER A 45 22.70 10.09 12.63
C SER A 45 23.63 11.30 12.62
N GLY A 46 23.48 12.21 11.65
CA GLY A 46 24.29 13.42 11.56
C GLY A 46 25.75 13.18 11.17
N LYS A 47 26.13 11.99 10.72
CA LYS A 47 27.51 11.65 10.32
C LYS A 47 27.78 12.08 8.87
N SER A 48 29.05 12.18 8.50
CA SER A 48 29.44 12.44 7.12
C SER A 48 29.04 11.29 6.21
N TYR A 49 28.57 11.60 5.00
CA TYR A 49 28.16 10.60 4.02
C TYR A 49 28.34 11.10 2.60
N ILE A 50 28.41 10.16 1.65
CA ILE A 50 28.47 10.46 0.21
C ILE A 50 27.03 10.53 -0.31
N ASN A 51 26.65 11.65 -0.94
CA ASN A 51 25.32 11.79 -1.51
C ASN A 51 25.21 11.09 -2.88
N SER A 52 24.03 11.12 -3.49
CA SER A 52 23.80 10.53 -4.83
C SER A 52 24.61 11.17 -5.96
N LYS A 53 25.15 12.38 -5.74
CA LYS A 53 26.03 13.10 -6.67
C LYS A 53 27.51 12.83 -6.40
N ASN A 54 27.83 11.83 -5.57
CA ASN A 54 29.20 11.49 -5.13
C ASN A 54 29.95 12.60 -4.38
N THR A 55 29.27 13.63 -3.86
CA THR A 55 29.91 14.66 -3.05
C THR A 55 29.82 14.32 -1.56
N ILE A 56 30.90 14.54 -0.81
CA ILE A 56 30.95 14.31 0.65
C ILE A 56 30.15 15.40 1.36
N THR A 57 29.12 14.98 2.10
CA THR A 57 28.40 15.85 3.03
C THR A 57 29.10 15.78 4.39
N LYS A 58 29.45 16.94 4.94
CA LYS A 58 30.11 17.05 6.25
C LYS A 58 29.22 16.51 7.38
N ALA A 59 29.85 15.99 8.42
CA ALA A 59 29.15 15.65 9.65
C ALA A 59 28.55 16.90 10.31
N ARG A 60 27.44 16.70 11.01
CA ARG A 60 26.79 17.70 11.85
C ARG A 60 27.67 17.98 13.05
N GLN A 61 27.74 19.24 13.43
CA GLN A 61 28.59 19.69 14.53
C GLN A 61 27.88 20.76 15.33
N LEU A 62 28.05 20.71 16.65
CA LEU A 62 27.51 21.72 17.55
C LEU A 62 28.09 23.09 17.19
N LYS A 63 27.24 24.01 16.75
CA LYS A 63 27.64 25.38 16.37
C LYS A 63 27.78 26.28 17.59
N PRO A 64 28.49 27.42 17.47
CA PRO A 64 28.52 28.43 18.52
C PRO A 64 27.10 28.87 18.91
N PRO A 65 26.92 29.36 20.16
CA PRO A 65 25.63 29.81 20.64
C PRO A 65 25.15 31.06 19.87
N CYS A 66 23.98 31.57 20.23
CA CYS A 66 23.55 32.87 19.75
C CYS A 66 24.48 33.98 20.28
N LYS A 67 24.53 35.10 19.58
CA LYS A 67 25.31 36.28 19.97
C LYS A 67 24.98 36.77 21.39
N ASP A 68 25.92 37.46 22.03
CA ASP A 68 25.76 38.00 23.39
C ASP A 68 24.63 39.05 23.49
N THR A 69 24.29 39.69 22.38
CA THR A 69 23.14 40.59 22.25
C THR A 69 21.78 39.89 22.25
N CYS A 70 21.75 38.59 22.54
CA CYS A 70 20.52 37.81 22.62
C CYS A 70 19.61 38.30 23.75
N ARG A 71 18.45 38.85 23.38
CA ARG A 71 17.38 39.29 24.32
C ARG A 71 16.98 38.21 25.32
N LEU A 72 17.04 36.94 24.93
CA LEU A 72 16.65 35.81 25.78
C LEU A 72 17.80 35.25 26.62
N ARG A 73 19.01 35.80 26.50
CA ARG A 73 20.23 35.41 27.23
C ARG A 73 20.43 33.89 27.24
N CYS A 74 20.24 33.23 26.10
CA CYS A 74 20.24 31.76 26.04
C CYS A 74 21.55 31.12 26.51
N PHE A 75 22.67 31.82 26.32
CA PHE A 75 23.99 31.37 26.75
C PHE A 75 24.08 31.14 28.27
N THR A 76 23.40 31.96 29.08
CA THR A 76 23.42 31.82 30.54
C THR A 76 22.46 30.74 31.04
N LYS A 77 21.50 30.31 30.21
CA LYS A 77 20.47 29.35 30.60
C LYS A 77 20.85 27.90 30.33
N ILE A 78 21.63 27.65 29.29
CA ILE A 78 22.04 26.30 28.88
C ILE A 78 23.55 26.29 28.66
N ASN A 79 24.25 25.53 29.51
CA ASN A 79 25.72 25.45 29.49
C ASN A 79 26.22 24.58 28.32
N SER A 80 27.54 24.55 28.11
CA SER A 80 28.17 23.77 27.02
C SER A 80 27.87 22.27 27.09
N VAL A 81 27.90 21.69 28.29
CA VAL A 81 27.66 20.25 28.52
C VAL A 81 26.22 19.89 28.16
N GLN A 82 25.25 20.68 28.61
CA GLN A 82 23.83 20.51 28.30
C GLN A 82 23.58 20.66 26.80
N ARG A 83 24.25 21.61 26.13
CA ARG A 83 24.16 21.77 24.67
C ARG A 83 24.66 20.53 23.93
N GLN A 84 25.77 19.95 24.39
CA GLN A 84 26.31 18.72 23.83
C GLN A 84 25.35 17.55 24.05
N ASN A 85 24.81 17.40 25.26
CA ASN A 85 23.81 16.37 25.57
C ASN A 85 22.56 16.49 24.67
N ILE A 86 22.04 17.71 24.46
CA ILE A 86 20.90 17.95 23.56
C ILE A 86 21.25 17.57 22.10
N PHE A 87 22.44 17.92 21.64
CA PHE A 87 22.90 17.57 20.30
C PHE A 87 23.03 16.05 20.12
N ASP A 88 23.67 15.37 21.08
CA ASP A 88 23.92 13.93 21.02
C ASP A 88 22.62 13.13 21.14
N THR A 89 21.70 13.55 22.03
CA THR A 89 20.37 12.94 22.13
C THR A 89 19.59 13.09 20.83
N TYR A 90 19.57 14.28 20.22
CA TYR A 90 18.85 14.51 18.96
C TYR A 90 19.40 13.68 17.79
N TRP A 91 20.72 13.68 17.58
CA TRP A 91 21.33 12.91 16.49
C TRP A 91 21.42 11.41 16.78
N GLY A 92 21.43 11.03 18.07
CA GLY A 92 21.34 9.65 18.53
C GLY A 92 20.01 8.96 18.21
N ILE A 93 18.93 9.72 17.98
CA ILE A 93 17.63 9.16 17.56
C ILE A 93 17.75 8.36 16.24
N GLY A 94 18.57 8.82 15.28
CA GLY A 94 18.82 8.10 14.02
C GLY A 94 17.61 7.91 13.08
N ASP A 95 16.42 8.34 13.48
CA ASP A 95 15.18 8.29 12.69
C ASP A 95 14.59 9.69 12.47
N ILE A 96 14.21 9.97 11.23
CA ILE A 96 13.73 11.28 10.80
C ILE A 96 12.33 11.60 11.35
N HIS A 97 11.47 10.61 11.55
CA HIS A 97 10.13 10.85 12.10
C HIS A 97 10.24 11.20 13.59
N ASN A 98 11.02 10.43 14.34
CA ASN A 98 11.27 10.69 15.76
C ASN A 98 12.03 12.01 15.97
N GLN A 99 13.00 12.35 15.12
CA GLN A 99 13.65 13.66 15.15
C GLN A 99 12.68 14.82 14.91
N ARG A 100 11.71 14.65 13.99
CA ARG A 100 10.66 15.65 13.76
C ARG A 100 9.72 15.77 14.96
N SER A 101 9.40 14.64 15.61
CA SER A 101 8.61 14.61 16.85
C SER A 101 9.31 15.37 17.98
N PHE A 102 10.62 15.14 18.15
CA PHE A 102 11.45 15.91 19.09
C PHE A 102 11.41 17.42 18.81
N ILE A 103 11.54 17.83 17.54
CA ILE A 103 11.45 19.26 17.20
C ILE A 103 10.06 19.80 17.53
N TRP A 104 9.00 19.03 17.26
CA TRP A 104 7.64 19.45 17.55
C TRP A 104 7.38 19.65 19.04
N SER A 105 7.85 18.74 19.91
CA SER A 105 7.72 18.89 21.36
C SER A 105 8.47 20.11 21.91
N CYS A 106 9.51 20.57 21.21
CA CYS A 106 10.25 21.79 21.53
C CYS A 106 9.55 23.09 21.07
N LEU A 107 8.39 23.02 20.39
CA LEU A 107 7.67 24.18 19.87
C LEU A 107 6.38 24.44 20.65
N THR A 108 6.15 25.67 21.09
CA THR A 108 4.85 26.09 21.61
C THR A 108 4.27 27.25 20.82
N ASN A 109 2.94 27.36 20.77
CA ASN A 109 2.28 28.53 20.21
C ASN A 109 2.51 29.75 21.12
N ILE A 110 2.84 30.89 20.53
CA ILE A 110 2.80 32.18 21.20
C ILE A 110 1.44 32.78 20.92
N GLU A 111 0.59 32.83 21.93
CA GLU A 111 -0.70 33.50 21.86
C GLU A 111 -0.50 34.98 22.20
N PRO A 112 -0.73 35.90 21.26
CA PRO A 112 -0.66 37.32 21.56
C PRO A 112 -1.87 37.72 22.42
N LYS A 113 -1.66 38.60 23.40
CA LYS A 113 -2.73 39.12 24.27
C LYS A 113 -3.88 39.76 23.47
N TYR A 114 -3.55 40.38 22.35
CA TYR A 114 -4.50 40.98 21.42
C TYR A 114 -4.21 40.48 20.00
N LYS A 115 -5.27 40.09 19.28
CA LYS A 115 -5.17 39.64 17.89
C LYS A 115 -6.27 40.35 17.08
N TYR A 116 -5.86 41.28 16.22
CA TYR A 116 -6.78 41.86 15.24
C TYR A 116 -6.84 40.93 14.02
N THR A 117 -8.00 40.34 13.76
CA THR A 117 -8.21 39.45 12.61
C THR A 117 -9.32 39.98 11.72
N ASN A 118 -8.99 40.89 10.81
CA ASN A 118 -9.89 41.35 9.73
C ASN A 118 -9.71 40.52 8.44
N ALA A 119 -9.02 39.39 8.51
CA ALA A 119 -8.63 38.60 7.34
C ALA A 119 -9.43 37.30 7.26
N LEU A 120 -9.94 36.99 6.06
CA LEU A 120 -10.56 35.70 5.73
C LEU A 120 -9.63 34.50 6.02
N ALA A 121 -8.31 34.71 5.97
CA ALA A 121 -7.29 33.74 6.36
C ALA A 121 -6.29 34.38 7.35
N PRO A 122 -6.51 34.28 8.67
CA PRO A 122 -5.62 34.86 9.66
C PRO A 122 -4.27 34.14 9.67
N ARG A 123 -3.16 34.90 9.75
CA ARG A 123 -1.81 34.34 9.92
C ARG A 123 -1.76 33.46 11.18
N ASN A 124 -1.18 32.27 11.10
CA ASN A 124 -1.03 31.43 12.28
C ASN A 124 0.00 32.04 13.24
N CYS A 125 -0.18 31.75 14.53
CA CYS A 125 0.66 32.23 15.61
C CYS A 125 2.15 31.92 15.40
N ASN A 126 3.00 32.81 15.91
CA ASN A 126 4.42 32.54 16.00
C ASN A 126 4.66 31.38 16.98
N LYS A 127 5.74 30.63 16.76
CA LYS A 127 6.16 29.55 17.66
C LYS A 127 7.32 30.01 18.53
N ALA A 128 7.27 29.68 19.82
CA ALA A 128 8.41 29.76 20.72
C ALA A 128 9.18 28.44 20.68
N PHE A 129 10.50 28.53 20.91
CA PHE A 129 11.41 27.39 20.93
C PHE A 129 11.84 27.14 22.37
N HIS A 130 11.83 25.88 22.78
CA HIS A 130 12.20 25.45 24.12
C HIS A 130 13.11 24.23 24.06
N PHE A 131 13.90 24.03 25.10
CA PHE A 131 14.55 22.74 25.36
C PHE A 131 14.16 22.29 26.76
N ILE A 132 13.96 20.98 26.92
CA ILE A 132 13.73 20.39 28.23
C ILE A 132 15.10 20.09 28.84
N VAL A 133 15.43 20.78 29.93
CA VAL A 133 16.68 20.59 30.67
C VAL A 133 16.32 20.33 32.13
N ASN A 134 16.78 19.20 32.68
CA ASN A 134 16.44 18.76 34.04
C ASN A 134 14.92 18.77 34.30
N GLY A 135 14.12 18.33 33.32
CA GLY A 135 12.66 18.28 33.41
C GLY A 135 11.94 19.62 33.16
N ASN A 136 12.66 20.74 33.08
CA ASN A 136 12.07 22.07 32.93
C ASN A 136 12.17 22.59 31.49
N PRO A 137 11.09 23.14 30.90
CA PRO A 137 11.13 23.75 29.57
C PRO A 137 11.79 25.13 29.63
N ILE A 138 12.99 25.26 29.08
CA ILE A 138 13.74 26.50 28.99
C ILE A 138 13.51 27.15 27.63
N ARG A 139 12.92 28.36 27.62
CA ARG A 139 12.73 29.15 26.40
C ARG A 139 14.04 29.69 25.83
N VAL A 140 14.27 29.42 24.55
CA VAL A 140 15.45 29.85 23.78
C VAL A 140 15.07 30.63 22.52
N CYS A 141 16.03 31.34 21.94
CA CYS A 141 15.85 32.00 20.65
C CYS A 141 16.00 30.99 19.50
N LYS A 142 15.44 31.34 18.34
CA LYS A 142 15.49 30.51 17.13
C LYS A 142 16.92 30.20 16.70
N VAL A 143 17.82 31.20 16.72
CA VAL A 143 19.22 31.02 16.31
C VAL A 143 19.93 30.00 17.19
N PHE A 144 19.75 30.10 18.51
CA PHE A 144 20.32 29.17 19.47
C PHE A 144 19.80 27.74 19.25
N PHE A 145 18.50 27.59 19.03
CA PHE A 145 17.88 26.30 18.73
C PHE A 145 18.45 25.65 17.46
N LEU A 146 18.53 26.40 16.36
CA LEU A 146 19.06 25.90 15.08
C LEU A 146 20.56 25.56 15.17
N ASN A 147 21.34 26.37 15.90
CA ASN A 147 22.77 26.14 16.09
C ASN A 147 23.05 24.91 16.96
N ILE A 148 22.27 24.70 18.03
CA ILE A 148 22.43 23.52 18.87
C ILE A 148 22.21 22.26 18.06
N LEU A 149 21.14 22.18 17.26
CA LEU A 149 20.81 20.96 16.51
C LEU A 149 21.55 20.86 15.16
N ASP A 150 22.24 21.91 14.73
CA ASP A 150 22.80 22.07 13.38
C ASP A 150 21.80 21.76 12.25
N ILE A 151 20.60 22.34 12.37
CA ILE A 151 19.53 22.19 11.38
C ILE A 151 19.21 23.54 10.70
N SER A 152 18.64 23.45 9.50
CA SER A 152 18.11 24.63 8.81
C SER A 152 16.67 24.92 9.23
N ASP A 153 16.26 26.18 9.09
CA ASP A 153 14.87 26.60 9.34
C ASP A 153 13.85 25.79 8.52
N ARG A 154 14.26 25.28 7.35
CA ARG A 154 13.42 24.43 6.51
C ARG A 154 12.92 23.18 7.24
N VAL A 155 13.74 22.60 8.12
CA VAL A 155 13.35 21.42 8.90
C VAL A 155 12.21 21.78 9.84
N VAL A 156 12.33 22.90 10.56
CA VAL A 156 11.28 23.41 11.47
C VAL A 156 10.00 23.72 10.70
N ARG A 157 10.09 24.39 9.54
CA ARG A 157 8.91 24.65 8.68
C ARG A 157 8.25 23.35 8.21
N THR A 158 9.05 22.35 7.85
CA THR A 158 8.55 21.04 7.41
C THR A 158 7.80 20.33 8.53
N VAL A 159 8.32 20.38 9.76
CA VAL A 159 7.62 19.84 10.94
C VAL A 159 6.26 20.51 11.08
N ARG A 160 6.22 21.86 11.08
CA ARG A 160 4.97 22.63 11.17
C ARG A 160 3.97 22.33 10.05
N SER A 161 4.43 22.07 8.83
CA SER A 161 3.53 21.73 7.71
C SER A 161 3.01 20.28 7.77
N LYS A 162 3.74 19.40 8.45
CA LYS A 162 3.40 17.97 8.57
C LYS A 162 2.59 17.65 9.82
N THR A 163 2.49 18.59 10.75
CA THR A 163 1.66 18.45 11.96
C THR A 163 0.24 18.85 11.64
N ASP A 164 -0.70 17.99 12.02
CA ASP A 164 -2.13 18.24 11.88
C ASP A 164 -2.65 19.18 12.97
N GLU A 165 -3.91 19.59 12.87
CA GLU A 165 -4.56 20.47 13.86
C GLU A 165 -4.57 19.85 15.26
N HIS A 166 -4.69 18.52 15.33
CA HIS A 166 -4.64 17.74 16.57
C HIS A 166 -3.21 17.54 17.13
N GLY A 167 -2.18 18.15 16.51
CA GLY A 167 -0.80 18.05 16.97
C GLY A 167 -0.10 16.73 16.63
N VAL A 168 -0.71 15.88 15.82
CA VAL A 168 -0.14 14.61 15.37
C VAL A 168 0.73 14.83 14.12
N LEU A 169 1.95 14.28 14.13
CA LEU A 169 2.81 14.28 12.95
C LEU A 169 2.34 13.26 11.92
N LYS A 170 2.11 13.71 10.68
CA LYS A 170 1.82 12.82 9.55
C LYS A 170 2.97 11.83 9.34
N THR A 171 2.60 10.56 9.16
CA THR A 171 3.52 9.46 8.85
C THR A 171 4.25 9.71 7.53
N ASP A 172 5.51 9.29 7.45
CA ASP A 172 6.32 9.45 6.24
C ASP A 172 6.20 8.20 5.37
N PHE A 173 5.47 8.32 4.25
CA PHE A 173 5.26 7.21 3.30
C PHE A 173 6.39 7.06 2.28
N ARG A 174 7.51 7.78 2.41
CA ARG A 174 8.64 7.66 1.47
C ARG A 174 9.22 6.24 1.49
N GLY A 175 9.30 5.62 0.32
CA GLY A 175 9.82 4.27 0.16
C GLY A 175 8.82 3.17 0.55
N MET A 176 7.59 3.53 0.93
CA MET A 176 6.49 2.58 0.98
C MET A 176 5.86 2.50 -0.41
N THR A 177 5.81 1.29 -0.97
CA THR A 177 4.98 1.02 -2.14
C THR A 177 3.54 0.95 -1.65
N CYS A 178 2.65 1.79 -2.18
CA CYS A 178 1.24 1.49 -2.05
C CYS A 178 1.01 0.21 -2.86
N ASN A 179 0.81 -0.91 -2.17
CA ASN A 179 0.34 -2.13 -2.81
C ASN A 179 -1.09 -1.84 -3.26
N ARG A 180 -1.24 -1.22 -4.43
CA ARG A 180 -2.53 -1.12 -5.10
C ARG A 180 -2.92 -2.56 -5.38
N LYS A 181 -3.81 -3.11 -4.56
CA LYS A 181 -4.41 -4.40 -4.83
C LYS A 181 -5.17 -4.23 -6.15
N SER A 182 -4.74 -4.91 -7.20
CA SER A 182 -5.59 -5.09 -8.37
C SER A 182 -6.82 -5.86 -7.95
N ASP A 183 -7.92 -5.70 -8.68
CA ASP A 183 -9.15 -6.43 -8.44
C ASP A 183 -8.86 -7.94 -8.43
N GLU A 184 -9.39 -8.63 -7.42
CA GLU A 184 -9.17 -10.07 -7.21
C GLU A 184 -9.75 -10.89 -8.36
N VAL A 185 -10.88 -10.43 -8.92
CA VAL A 185 -11.53 -11.04 -10.09
C VAL A 185 -10.60 -10.97 -11.31
N LEU A 186 -10.05 -9.79 -11.61
CA LEU A 186 -9.12 -9.59 -12.72
C LEU A 186 -7.87 -10.46 -12.57
N ILE A 187 -7.34 -10.59 -11.36
CA ILE A 187 -6.19 -11.47 -11.10
C ILE A 187 -6.55 -12.94 -11.39
N SER A 188 -7.77 -13.37 -11.06
CA SER A 188 -8.25 -14.72 -11.37
C SER A 188 -8.38 -14.94 -12.87
N ASP A 189 -9.02 -14.02 -13.58
CA ASP A 189 -9.19 -14.09 -15.04
C ASP A 189 -7.83 -14.16 -15.76
N ILE A 190 -6.84 -13.38 -15.31
CA ILE A 190 -5.47 -13.42 -15.85
C ILE A 190 -4.82 -14.79 -15.60
N LYS A 191 -5.00 -15.38 -14.41
CA LYS A 191 -4.44 -16.71 -14.10
C LYS A 191 -5.09 -17.81 -14.94
N GLU A 192 -6.40 -17.77 -15.12
CA GLU A 192 -7.14 -18.72 -15.96
C GLU A 192 -6.65 -18.64 -17.41
N PHE A 193 -6.47 -17.42 -17.95
CA PHE A 193 -5.90 -17.22 -19.28
C PHE A 193 -4.46 -17.74 -19.39
N ILE A 194 -3.59 -17.46 -18.41
CA ILE A 194 -2.20 -17.97 -18.44
C ILE A 194 -2.16 -19.50 -18.38
N ASN A 195 -3.14 -20.14 -17.74
CA ASN A 195 -3.22 -21.60 -17.66
C ASN A 195 -3.82 -22.25 -18.90
N SER A 196 -4.55 -21.51 -19.75
CA SER A 196 -5.07 -22.05 -21.01
C SER A 196 -4.02 -22.09 -22.13
N ILE A 197 -2.92 -21.36 -21.99
CA ILE A 197 -1.82 -21.35 -22.96
C ILE A 197 -1.06 -22.69 -22.88
N PRO A 198 -0.87 -23.41 -24.00
CA PRO A 198 -0.12 -24.66 -24.02
C PRO A 198 1.34 -24.41 -23.62
N ARG A 199 1.86 -25.31 -22.77
CA ARG A 199 3.22 -25.26 -22.26
C ARG A 199 4.06 -26.36 -22.87
N THR A 200 5.32 -26.04 -23.09
CA THR A 200 6.31 -26.92 -23.70
C THR A 200 7.51 -27.05 -22.77
N ASP A 201 8.03 -28.27 -22.66
CA ASP A 201 9.27 -28.53 -21.94
C ASP A 201 10.47 -28.01 -22.75
N SER A 202 11.48 -27.46 -22.08
CA SER A 202 12.65 -26.95 -22.80
C SER A 202 13.46 -28.10 -23.42
N HIS A 203 13.44 -28.21 -24.75
CA HIS A 203 14.21 -29.20 -25.51
C HIS A 203 15.74 -29.12 -25.30
N TYR A 204 16.25 -27.96 -24.87
CA TYR A 204 17.70 -27.66 -24.83
C TYR A 204 18.35 -27.69 -23.44
N ARG A 205 17.73 -28.26 -22.38
CA ARG A 205 18.35 -28.27 -21.04
C ARG A 205 18.35 -29.62 -20.33
N ARG A 206 19.49 -29.85 -19.68
CA ARG A 206 19.86 -30.97 -18.79
C ARG A 206 18.70 -31.33 -17.85
N GLN A 207 18.50 -32.62 -17.61
CA GLN A 207 17.41 -33.37 -16.91
C GLN A 207 16.82 -32.81 -15.57
N SER A 208 17.12 -31.58 -15.15
CA SER A 208 16.92 -31.10 -13.76
C SER A 208 16.10 -29.81 -13.56
N SER A 209 15.27 -29.34 -14.52
CA SER A 209 14.47 -28.12 -14.33
C SER A 209 12.95 -28.33 -14.39
N ILE A 210 12.21 -27.89 -13.36
CA ILE A 210 10.72 -27.85 -13.29
C ILE A 210 10.12 -26.66 -14.07
N ARG A 211 10.85 -26.06 -15.01
CA ARG A 211 10.36 -24.84 -15.69
C ARG A 211 9.70 -25.24 -16.99
N GLU A 212 8.42 -24.91 -17.09
CA GLU A 212 7.63 -24.98 -18.31
C GLU A 212 7.79 -23.66 -19.09
N TYR A 213 7.81 -23.74 -20.40
CA TYR A 213 7.95 -22.58 -21.29
C TYR A 213 6.76 -22.48 -22.22
N ILE A 214 6.56 -21.29 -22.79
CA ILE A 214 5.66 -21.10 -23.93
C ILE A 214 6.53 -21.25 -25.18
N ASP A 215 5.97 -21.76 -26.27
CA ASP A 215 6.60 -21.98 -27.59
C ASP A 215 7.36 -20.74 -28.16
N GLY A 216 7.08 -19.54 -27.62
CA GLY A 216 7.84 -18.33 -27.95
C GLY A 216 7.46 -17.70 -29.29
N SER A 217 6.49 -18.28 -29.99
CA SER A 217 5.91 -17.78 -31.25
C SER A 217 5.09 -16.50 -31.08
N LYS A 218 4.62 -16.19 -29.86
CA LYS A 218 3.87 -14.98 -29.52
C LYS A 218 4.64 -14.07 -28.57
N THR A 219 4.60 -12.76 -28.83
CA THR A 219 5.16 -11.76 -27.91
C THR A 219 4.21 -11.51 -26.73
N ILE A 220 4.71 -10.83 -25.69
CA ILE A 220 3.86 -10.40 -24.55
C ILE A 220 2.69 -9.52 -25.03
N VAL A 221 2.90 -8.73 -26.09
CA VAL A 221 1.86 -7.88 -26.68
C VAL A 221 0.78 -8.72 -27.35
N ASP A 222 1.16 -9.76 -28.08
CA ASP A 222 0.21 -10.66 -28.75
C ASP A 222 -0.60 -11.45 -27.73
N LEU A 223 0.03 -11.92 -26.65
CA LEU A 223 -0.67 -12.58 -25.54
C LEU A 223 -1.66 -11.64 -24.83
N PHE A 224 -1.33 -10.36 -24.74
CA PHE A 224 -2.25 -9.37 -24.18
C PHE A 224 -3.46 -9.14 -25.11
N ARG A 225 -3.26 -9.09 -26.43
CA ARG A 225 -4.36 -9.01 -27.41
C ARG A 225 -5.27 -10.24 -27.35
N ASP A 226 -4.69 -11.43 -27.29
CA ASP A 226 -5.45 -12.68 -27.11
C ASP A 226 -6.30 -12.63 -25.84
N PHE A 227 -5.75 -12.11 -24.73
CA PHE A 227 -6.49 -11.94 -23.47
C PHE A 227 -7.67 -10.97 -23.64
N GLU A 228 -7.46 -9.82 -24.28
CA GLU A 228 -8.53 -8.86 -24.57
C GLU A 228 -9.64 -9.47 -25.44
N GLU A 229 -9.28 -10.26 -26.46
CA GLU A 229 -10.26 -10.96 -27.29
C GLU A 229 -11.10 -11.97 -26.49
N VAL A 230 -10.48 -12.73 -25.59
CA VAL A 230 -11.19 -13.68 -24.71
C VAL A 230 -12.15 -12.95 -23.79
N GLN A 231 -11.72 -11.82 -23.21
CA GLN A 231 -12.58 -11.00 -22.35
C GLN A 231 -13.74 -10.38 -23.15
N ASN A 232 -13.48 -9.86 -24.35
CA ASN A 232 -14.51 -9.29 -25.22
C ASN A 232 -15.53 -10.35 -25.66
N LYS A 233 -15.10 -11.59 -25.95
CA LYS A 233 -16.02 -12.72 -26.19
C LYS A 233 -16.85 -13.05 -24.96
N LYS A 234 -16.25 -13.09 -23.76
CA LYS A 234 -16.97 -13.31 -22.49
C LYS A 234 -18.03 -12.23 -22.26
N ILE A 235 -17.69 -10.97 -22.51
CA ILE A 235 -18.63 -9.83 -22.40
C ILE A 235 -19.75 -9.94 -23.44
N SER A 236 -19.43 -10.21 -24.71
CA SER A 236 -20.42 -10.38 -25.76
C SER A 236 -21.40 -11.54 -25.49
N LEU A 237 -20.91 -12.64 -24.92
CA LEU A 237 -21.78 -13.75 -24.47
C LEU A 237 -22.71 -13.33 -23.34
N LEU A 238 -22.24 -12.51 -22.40
CA LEU A 238 -23.07 -11.97 -21.31
C LEU A 238 -24.10 -10.94 -21.83
N GLU A 239 -23.76 -10.12 -22.82
CA GLU A 239 -24.70 -9.16 -23.43
C GLU A 239 -25.84 -9.85 -24.20
N ASN A 240 -25.56 -11.02 -24.78
CA ASN A 240 -26.55 -11.84 -25.50
C ASN A 240 -27.40 -12.74 -24.58
N LEU A 241 -27.14 -12.71 -23.26
CA LEU A 241 -27.88 -13.49 -22.28
C LEU A 241 -29.27 -12.87 -22.03
N MET A 242 -30.32 -13.58 -22.42
CA MET A 242 -31.70 -13.13 -22.18
C MET A 242 -32.23 -13.75 -20.89
N ILE A 243 -32.61 -12.91 -19.93
CA ILE A 243 -33.20 -13.35 -18.66
C ILE A 243 -34.69 -12.99 -18.66
N LYS A 244 -35.55 -14.00 -18.49
CA LYS A 244 -36.99 -13.85 -18.31
C LYS A 244 -37.35 -14.24 -16.87
N VAL A 245 -38.09 -13.37 -16.18
CA VAL A 245 -38.64 -13.64 -14.85
C VAL A 245 -40.16 -13.58 -14.94
N THR A 246 -40.86 -14.55 -14.36
CA THR A 246 -42.32 -14.64 -14.42
C THR A 246 -42.94 -14.56 -13.02
N LYS A 247 -44.10 -13.90 -12.91
CA LYS A 247 -44.82 -13.75 -11.63
C LYS A 247 -45.27 -15.07 -11.02
N ASN A 248 -45.57 -16.07 -11.86
CA ASN A 248 -46.04 -17.39 -11.41
C ASN A 248 -44.92 -18.21 -10.76
N ASN A 249 -43.67 -17.99 -11.17
CA ASN A 249 -42.48 -18.68 -10.66
C ASN A 249 -41.43 -17.66 -10.16
N PRO A 250 -41.64 -16.98 -9.03
CA PRO A 250 -40.73 -15.92 -8.57
C PRO A 250 -39.38 -16.43 -8.06
N PHE A 251 -39.23 -17.76 -7.90
CA PHE A 251 -38.00 -18.40 -7.44
C PHE A 251 -37.18 -19.04 -8.57
N SER A 252 -37.64 -18.90 -9.81
CA SER A 252 -36.94 -19.37 -11.00
C SER A 252 -36.73 -18.19 -11.94
N PHE A 253 -35.54 -18.09 -12.52
CA PHE A 253 -35.36 -17.26 -13.71
C PHE A 253 -35.06 -18.18 -14.91
N PHE A 254 -35.49 -17.72 -16.07
CA PHE A 254 -35.40 -18.45 -17.33
C PHE A 254 -34.31 -17.79 -18.19
N ILE A 255 -33.28 -18.55 -18.57
CA ILE A 255 -32.15 -18.06 -19.35
C ILE A 255 -32.22 -18.59 -20.79
N LYS A 256 -31.87 -17.74 -21.75
CA LYS A 256 -31.42 -18.13 -23.09
C LYS A 256 -30.05 -17.53 -23.37
N GLU A 257 -29.18 -18.32 -23.98
CA GLU A 257 -27.82 -17.92 -24.37
C GLU A 257 -27.79 -17.34 -25.79
N SER A 258 -28.89 -17.44 -26.54
CA SER A 258 -29.04 -16.85 -27.87
C SER A 258 -30.50 -16.67 -28.26
N TYR A 259 -30.80 -15.62 -29.05
CA TYR A 259 -32.10 -15.40 -29.67
C TYR A 259 -32.56 -16.54 -30.60
N LYS A 260 -31.61 -17.37 -31.08
CA LYS A 260 -31.91 -18.55 -31.91
C LYS A 260 -32.53 -19.70 -31.11
N GLN A 261 -32.37 -19.73 -29.79
CA GLN A 261 -32.97 -20.76 -28.93
C GLN A 261 -34.47 -20.50 -28.77
N GLN A 262 -35.29 -21.47 -29.17
CA GLN A 262 -36.76 -21.36 -29.03
C GLN A 262 -37.22 -21.48 -27.58
N ASN A 263 -36.53 -22.31 -26.78
CA ASN A 263 -36.92 -22.63 -25.40
C ASN A 263 -35.96 -21.99 -24.38
N PHE A 264 -36.49 -21.57 -23.22
CA PHE A 264 -35.67 -21.07 -22.12
C PHE A 264 -35.27 -22.22 -21.19
N SER A 265 -34.04 -22.17 -20.68
CA SER A 265 -33.56 -23.06 -19.62
C SER A 265 -33.95 -22.49 -18.26
N GLU A 266 -34.64 -23.27 -17.43
CA GLU A 266 -35.04 -22.84 -16.08
C GLU A 266 -33.88 -23.01 -15.09
N VAL A 267 -33.56 -21.95 -14.34
CA VAL A 267 -32.58 -21.98 -13.27
C VAL A 267 -33.27 -21.60 -11.95
N TYR A 268 -33.21 -22.52 -10.99
CA TYR A 268 -33.82 -22.35 -9.68
C TYR A 268 -32.91 -21.55 -8.74
N VAL A 269 -33.42 -20.45 -8.22
CA VAL A 269 -32.73 -19.59 -7.23
C VAL A 269 -33.12 -20.03 -5.83
N ARG A 270 -32.66 -21.20 -5.38
CA ARG A 270 -32.86 -21.63 -3.98
C ARG A 270 -31.53 -21.72 -3.24
N ASN A 271 -31.43 -20.99 -2.14
CA ASN A 271 -30.46 -21.30 -1.08
C ASN A 271 -31.05 -22.41 -0.21
N ARG A 272 -30.47 -23.61 -0.23
CA ARG A 272 -31.03 -24.81 0.46
C ARG A 272 -31.05 -24.71 2.00
N ARG A 273 -30.59 -23.60 2.61
CA ARG A 273 -30.34 -23.47 4.06
C ARG A 273 -31.36 -22.66 4.87
N THR A 274 -32.34 -21.98 4.28
CA THR A 274 -33.29 -21.15 5.06
C THR A 274 -34.73 -21.33 4.58
N LYS A 275 -35.66 -21.55 5.52
CA LYS A 275 -37.12 -21.58 5.25
C LYS A 275 -37.59 -20.19 4.86
N MET A 276 -38.08 -20.03 3.62
CA MET A 276 -38.64 -18.76 3.12
C MET A 276 -40.15 -18.67 3.36
N LEU A 277 -40.67 -17.44 3.37
CA LEU A 277 -42.10 -17.13 3.52
C LEU A 277 -42.91 -17.62 2.29
N PRO A 278 -44.18 -18.04 2.47
CA PRO A 278 -45.06 -18.48 1.39
C PRO A 278 -45.34 -17.37 0.36
N LEU A 279 -45.61 -17.77 -0.88
CA LEU A 279 -45.79 -16.92 -2.07
C LEU A 279 -46.75 -15.73 -1.85
N ASN A 280 -47.82 -15.95 -1.09
CA ASN A 280 -48.86 -14.96 -0.82
C ASN A 280 -48.38 -13.79 0.07
N GLN A 281 -47.20 -13.89 0.68
CA GLN A 281 -46.63 -12.86 1.55
C GLN A 281 -45.51 -12.05 0.88
N LEU A 282 -45.15 -12.35 -0.37
CA LEU A 282 -44.14 -11.61 -1.12
C LEU A 282 -44.76 -10.35 -1.72
N THR A 283 -44.49 -9.19 -1.11
CA THR A 283 -44.83 -7.88 -1.65
C THR A 283 -43.74 -7.42 -2.63
N LEU A 284 -44.03 -7.45 -3.93
CA LEU A 284 -43.13 -6.94 -4.96
C LEU A 284 -43.17 -5.41 -4.97
N VAL A 285 -42.09 -4.77 -4.55
CA VAL A 285 -41.92 -3.32 -4.70
C VAL A 285 -41.44 -3.04 -6.11
N LYS A 286 -42.07 -2.08 -6.81
CA LYS A 286 -41.57 -1.62 -8.10
C LYS A 286 -40.19 -1.02 -7.91
N ALA A 287 -39.17 -1.58 -8.57
CA ALA A 287 -37.80 -1.04 -8.53
C ALA A 287 -37.71 0.39 -9.09
N TYR A 288 -38.66 0.77 -9.96
CA TYR A 288 -38.78 2.12 -10.51
C TYR A 288 -40.25 2.55 -10.49
N THR A 289 -40.49 3.76 -10.03
CA THR A 289 -41.83 4.36 -9.91
C THR A 289 -42.31 4.99 -11.21
N GLY A 290 -41.42 5.25 -12.18
CA GLY A 290 -41.72 5.84 -13.49
C GLY A 290 -41.15 5.05 -14.66
N LYS A 291 -41.54 5.46 -15.89
CA LYS A 291 -41.03 4.88 -17.14
C LYS A 291 -39.53 5.23 -17.26
N GLN A 292 -38.67 4.22 -17.30
CA GLN A 292 -37.24 4.46 -17.50
C GLN A 292 -37.00 4.97 -18.92
N GLU A 293 -36.35 6.12 -19.04
CA GLU A 293 -35.92 6.62 -20.33
C GLU A 293 -34.76 5.80 -20.87
N LEU A 294 -34.84 5.41 -22.13
CA LEU A 294 -33.74 4.77 -22.84
C LEU A 294 -32.59 5.76 -23.00
N SER A 295 -31.36 5.32 -22.70
CA SER A 295 -30.17 6.11 -22.99
C SER A 295 -30.05 6.38 -24.49
N GLU A 296 -29.46 7.52 -24.86
CA GLU A 296 -29.34 7.96 -26.26
C GLU A 296 -28.66 6.91 -27.16
N ASN A 297 -27.69 6.17 -26.62
CA ASN A 297 -27.02 5.09 -27.34
C ASN A 297 -27.96 3.92 -27.67
N LYS A 298 -28.88 3.57 -26.77
CA LYS A 298 -29.90 2.57 -27.07
C LYS A 298 -30.91 3.07 -28.09
N LYS A 299 -31.30 4.35 -28.05
CA LYS A 299 -32.23 4.93 -29.03
C LYS A 299 -31.68 4.86 -30.46
N LYS A 300 -30.36 5.04 -30.65
CA LYS A 300 -29.70 4.96 -31.97
C LYS A 300 -29.73 3.56 -32.60
N ILE A 301 -29.72 2.50 -31.78
CA ILE A 301 -29.68 1.10 -32.25
C ILE A 301 -31.04 0.64 -32.81
N TYR A 302 -32.15 1.22 -32.35
CA TYR A 302 -33.51 0.83 -32.78
C TYR A 302 -34.11 1.79 -33.83
N ALA A 303 -33.38 2.85 -34.20
CA ALA A 303 -33.80 3.81 -35.22
C ALA A 303 -33.16 3.55 -36.60
N SER A 304 -32.34 2.50 -36.71
CA SER A 304 -31.83 1.91 -37.96
C SER A 304 -32.61 0.67 -38.31
#